data_AF-A0A2M6X9F4-F1
#
_entry.id   AF-A0A2M6X9F4-F1
#
_cell.length_a   1.000
_cell.length_b   1.000
_cell.length_c   1.000
_cell.angle_alpha   90.00
_cell.angle_beta   90.00
_cell.angle_gamma   90.00
#
_symmetry.space_group_name_H-M   'P 1'
#
loop_
_entity.id
_entity.type
_entity.pdbx_description
1 polymer ?
#
loop_
_entity_poly.entity_id
_entity_poly.type
_entity_poly.pdbx_seq_one_letter_code
_entity_poly.pdbx_strand_id
1 'polypeptide(L)'
;MNSYKNIAYTILKEVRRPLHSKEITEIAQREKLLNTNGKTPESTMNAQLIVDINSKKEKSRFIKTGPSIFGLNKNFKEPKIVVKPANNGKIISEDFVKSSIIKWLSANGWGHFQFGDFRARGVDIKAKHHQYPRYFFIETKGQGKIRQADEVAFVYSLGQIITRMKTNKTTRYYFGLGLPDVSAKIALRRLPWQVAKKLLLYVFSVEQNGGVTRYSWQGLKKSARIKKVKKEDCATEKP
;
A
#
# COMPACT_ATOMS: atom_id res chain seq x y z
N MET A 1 -14.71 -8.03 -17.33
CA MET A 1 -15.87 -7.40 -18.00
C MET A 1 -15.80 -5.90 -17.77
N ASN A 2 -15.74 -5.09 -18.82
CA ASN A 2 -15.67 -3.63 -18.67
C ASN A 2 -17.02 -3.10 -18.18
N SER A 3 -17.03 -2.31 -17.12
CA SER A 3 -18.26 -1.65 -16.64
C SER A 3 -18.73 -0.61 -17.67
N TYR A 4 -20.05 -0.47 -17.87
CA TYR A 4 -20.68 0.56 -18.73
C TYR A 4 -20.04 1.95 -18.55
N LYS A 5 -19.74 2.33 -17.31
CA LYS A 5 -19.10 3.61 -16.98
C LYS A 5 -17.68 3.71 -17.54
N ASN A 6 -16.89 2.64 -17.47
CA ASN A 6 -15.51 2.68 -18.01
C ASN A 6 -15.54 2.74 -19.54
N ILE A 7 -16.46 2.02 -20.17
CA ILE A 7 -16.62 2.01 -21.63
C ILE A 7 -17.04 3.40 -22.13
N ALA A 8 -18.08 3.99 -21.51
CA ALA A 8 -18.51 5.35 -21.83
C ALA A 8 -17.39 6.37 -21.65
N TYR A 9 -16.57 6.22 -20.60
CA TYR A 9 -15.42 7.08 -20.37
C TYR A 9 -14.39 6.98 -21.51
N THR A 10 -14.03 5.77 -21.92
CA THR A 10 -13.09 5.54 -23.03
C THR A 10 -13.60 6.17 -24.32
N ILE A 11 -14.87 5.90 -24.68
CA ILE A 11 -15.48 6.41 -25.91
C ILE A 11 -15.53 7.95 -25.90
N LEU A 12 -16.02 8.57 -24.83
CA LEU A 12 -16.09 10.04 -24.76
C LEU A 12 -14.71 10.69 -24.74
N LYS A 13 -13.67 10.00 -24.22
CA LYS A 13 -12.27 10.46 -24.23
C LYS A 13 -11.66 10.41 -25.62
N GLU A 14 -12.02 9.40 -26.41
CA GLU A 14 -11.57 9.21 -27.78
C GLU A 14 -12.26 10.19 -28.74
N VAL A 15 -13.59 10.27 -28.68
CA VAL A 15 -14.38 11.13 -29.58
C VAL A 15 -14.28 12.62 -29.19
N ARG A 16 -13.93 12.93 -27.93
CA ARG A 16 -13.71 14.30 -27.42
C ARG A 16 -14.89 15.27 -27.59
N ARG A 17 -16.11 14.75 -27.73
CA ARG A 17 -17.36 15.54 -27.77
C ARG A 17 -18.47 14.84 -26.98
N PRO A 18 -19.51 15.57 -26.53
CA PRO A 18 -20.67 14.94 -25.93
C PRO A 18 -21.39 14.02 -26.92
N LEU A 19 -21.89 12.89 -26.44
CA LEU A 19 -22.63 11.90 -27.24
C LEU A 19 -23.91 11.47 -26.54
N HIS A 20 -24.91 11.09 -27.33
CA HIS A 20 -26.13 10.50 -26.81
C HIS A 20 -25.85 9.08 -26.27
N SER A 21 -26.57 8.64 -25.23
CA SER A 21 -26.38 7.31 -24.64
C SER A 21 -26.52 6.17 -25.65
N LYS A 22 -27.41 6.34 -26.64
CA LYS A 22 -27.57 5.42 -27.77
C LYS A 22 -26.30 5.33 -28.63
N GLU A 23 -25.73 6.46 -29.01
CA GLU A 23 -24.48 6.50 -29.80
C GLU A 23 -23.30 5.89 -29.02
N ILE A 24 -23.19 6.16 -27.72
CA ILE A 24 -22.16 5.55 -26.87
C ILE A 24 -22.31 4.02 -26.86
N THR A 25 -23.54 3.52 -26.75
CA THR A 25 -23.80 2.08 -26.78
C THR A 25 -23.51 1.46 -28.14
N GLU A 26 -23.89 2.11 -29.24
CA GLU A 26 -23.61 1.63 -30.60
C GLU A 26 -22.11 1.55 -30.88
N ILE A 27 -21.34 2.57 -30.47
CA ILE A 27 -19.87 2.55 -30.56
C ILE A 27 -19.32 1.42 -29.68
N ALA A 28 -19.82 1.27 -28.46
CA ALA A 28 -19.38 0.22 -27.54
C ALA A 28 -19.60 -1.20 -28.08
N GLN A 29 -20.71 -1.42 -28.79
CA GLN A 29 -21.01 -2.70 -29.44
C GLN A 29 -20.15 -2.92 -30.69
N ARG A 30 -20.00 -1.88 -31.52
CA ARG A 30 -19.15 -1.93 -32.73
C ARG A 30 -17.71 -2.29 -32.40
N GLU A 31 -17.16 -1.65 -31.36
CA GLU A 31 -15.79 -1.88 -30.86
C GLU A 31 -15.67 -3.13 -29.98
N LYS A 32 -16.74 -3.94 -29.85
CA LYS A 32 -16.79 -5.15 -29.01
C LYS A 32 -16.38 -4.89 -27.56
N LEU A 33 -16.56 -3.67 -27.06
CA LEU A 33 -16.24 -3.25 -25.70
C LEU A 33 -17.35 -3.63 -24.70
N LEU A 34 -18.57 -3.80 -25.21
CA LEU A 34 -19.76 -4.09 -24.42
C LEU A 34 -20.48 -5.32 -24.98
N ASN A 35 -20.49 -6.41 -24.20
CA ASN A 35 -21.30 -7.59 -24.47
C ASN A 35 -22.54 -7.56 -23.56
N THR A 36 -23.73 -7.62 -24.13
CA THR A 36 -24.99 -7.50 -23.37
C THR A 36 -25.98 -8.59 -23.75
N ASN A 37 -26.53 -9.28 -22.74
CA ASN A 37 -27.63 -10.24 -22.91
C ASN A 37 -29.02 -9.60 -22.74
N GLY A 38 -29.08 -8.29 -22.44
CA GLY A 38 -30.32 -7.55 -22.16
C GLY A 38 -30.92 -6.92 -23.42
N LYS A 39 -32.23 -6.66 -23.38
CA LYS A 39 -33.01 -6.13 -24.53
C LYS A 39 -32.72 -4.66 -24.87
N THR A 40 -32.17 -3.86 -23.95
CA THR A 40 -32.05 -2.38 -24.11
C THR A 40 -30.78 -1.83 -23.43
N PRO A 41 -29.59 -2.09 -23.98
CA PRO A 41 -28.30 -1.67 -23.41
C PRO A 41 -28.11 -0.14 -23.36
N GLU A 42 -28.75 0.63 -24.25
CA GLU A 42 -28.76 2.09 -24.28
C GLU A 42 -29.49 2.72 -23.08
N SER A 43 -30.60 2.11 -22.64
CA SER A 43 -31.31 2.53 -21.43
C SER A 43 -30.46 2.26 -20.19
N THR A 44 -29.75 1.12 -20.17
CA THR A 44 -28.81 0.77 -19.09
C THR A 44 -27.64 1.74 -19.05
N MET A 45 -27.05 2.07 -20.21
CA MET A 45 -25.98 3.06 -20.33
C MET A 45 -26.42 4.41 -19.76
N ASN A 46 -27.58 4.91 -20.18
CA ASN A 46 -28.16 6.16 -19.69
C ASN A 46 -28.34 6.16 -18.17
N ALA A 47 -28.98 5.11 -17.62
CA ALA A 47 -29.21 4.99 -16.19
C ALA A 47 -27.90 4.98 -15.39
N GLN A 48 -26.89 4.22 -15.85
CA GLN A 48 -25.59 4.13 -15.18
C GLN A 48 -24.84 5.46 -15.14
N LEU A 49 -24.90 6.24 -16.22
CA LEU A 49 -24.27 7.57 -16.29
C LEU A 49 -25.02 8.58 -15.40
N ILE A 50 -26.35 8.58 -15.41
CA ILE A 50 -27.15 9.44 -14.53
C ILE A 50 -26.87 9.13 -13.06
N VAL A 51 -26.86 7.86 -12.67
CA VAL A 51 -26.55 7.45 -11.29
C VAL A 51 -25.14 7.88 -10.89
N ASP A 52 -24.14 7.77 -11.77
CA ASP A 52 -22.78 8.21 -11.48
C ASP A 52 -22.71 9.73 -11.27
N ILE A 53 -23.38 10.51 -12.13
CA ILE A 53 -23.44 11.97 -12.04
C ILE A 53 -24.15 12.39 -10.75
N ASN A 54 -25.29 11.81 -10.42
CA ASN A 54 -26.07 12.19 -9.23
C ASN A 54 -25.35 11.81 -7.94
N SER A 55 -24.73 10.62 -7.89
CA SER A 55 -24.02 10.15 -6.70
C SER A 55 -22.71 10.89 -6.45
N LYS A 56 -21.98 11.28 -7.49
CA LYS A 56 -20.65 11.90 -7.37
C LYS A 56 -20.63 13.41 -7.58
N LYS A 57 -21.68 13.98 -8.15
CA LYS A 57 -21.80 15.40 -8.50
C LYS A 57 -20.54 15.87 -9.25
N GLU A 58 -19.86 16.91 -8.76
CA GLU A 58 -18.64 17.47 -9.34
C GLU A 58 -17.46 16.49 -9.45
N LYS A 59 -17.48 15.40 -8.65
CA LYS A 59 -16.46 14.33 -8.69
C LYS A 59 -16.76 13.27 -9.77
N SER A 60 -17.89 13.36 -10.46
CA SER A 60 -18.21 12.47 -11.57
C SER A 60 -17.24 12.68 -12.73
N ARG A 61 -16.97 11.59 -13.45
CA ARG A 61 -16.22 11.62 -14.73
C ARG A 61 -17.02 12.26 -15.86
N PHE A 62 -18.34 12.30 -15.69
CA PHE A 62 -19.30 12.69 -16.71
C PHE A 62 -20.03 13.97 -16.30
N ILE A 63 -20.47 14.71 -17.32
CA ILE A 63 -21.46 15.78 -17.21
C ILE A 63 -22.62 15.49 -18.15
N LYS A 64 -23.83 15.87 -17.76
CA LYS A 64 -25.00 15.81 -18.65
C LYS A 64 -25.13 17.15 -19.38
N THR A 65 -25.14 17.11 -20.70
CA THR A 65 -25.21 18.33 -21.54
C THR A 65 -26.54 18.49 -22.27
N GLY A 66 -27.41 17.47 -22.21
CA GLY A 66 -28.75 17.49 -22.82
C GLY A 66 -29.55 16.23 -22.47
N PRO A 67 -30.78 16.07 -23.02
CA PRO A 67 -31.59 14.86 -22.85
C PRO A 67 -30.80 13.62 -23.32
N SER A 68 -30.38 12.79 -22.37
CA SER A 68 -29.54 11.60 -22.63
C SER A 68 -28.22 11.87 -23.38
N ILE A 69 -27.71 13.10 -23.35
CA ILE A 69 -26.41 13.49 -23.91
C ILE A 69 -25.39 13.70 -22.78
N PHE A 70 -24.23 13.07 -22.91
CA PHE A 70 -23.17 13.05 -21.90
C PHE A 70 -21.82 13.46 -22.47
N GLY A 71 -21.07 14.25 -21.71
CA GLY A 71 -19.69 14.65 -22.02
C GLY A 71 -18.73 14.36 -20.86
N LEU A 72 -17.43 14.57 -21.09
CA LEU A 72 -16.42 14.47 -20.04
C LEU A 72 -16.40 15.71 -19.15
N ASN A 73 -16.28 15.50 -17.84
CA ASN A 73 -16.08 16.57 -16.88
C ASN A 73 -14.63 17.09 -16.96
N LYS A 74 -14.42 18.34 -17.36
CA LYS A 74 -13.09 18.97 -17.45
C LYS A 74 -12.39 19.10 -16.09
N ASN A 75 -13.17 19.20 -15.01
CA ASN A 75 -12.66 19.32 -13.65
C ASN A 75 -12.32 17.96 -13.02
N PHE A 76 -12.67 16.87 -13.70
CA PHE A 76 -12.31 15.54 -13.22
C PHE A 76 -10.81 15.32 -13.34
N LYS A 77 -10.13 15.26 -12.20
CA LYS A 77 -8.76 14.77 -12.12
C LYS A 77 -8.83 13.25 -12.03
N GLU A 78 -8.37 12.55 -13.08
CA GLU A 78 -8.16 11.12 -13.00
C GLU A 78 -7.35 10.84 -11.72
N PRO A 79 -7.83 9.99 -10.79
CA PRO A 79 -6.99 9.55 -9.70
C PRO A 79 -5.76 8.92 -10.35
N LYS A 80 -4.56 9.43 -10.04
CA LYS A 80 -3.31 8.83 -10.51
C LYS A 80 -3.26 7.39 -10.02
N ILE A 81 -3.72 6.45 -10.85
CA ILE A 81 -3.54 5.03 -10.62
C ILE A 81 -2.03 4.83 -10.77
N VAL A 82 -1.35 4.68 -9.64
CA VAL A 82 0.01 4.15 -9.64
C VAL A 82 -0.14 2.71 -10.10
N VAL A 83 0.02 2.48 -11.41
CA VAL A 83 0.12 1.14 -11.99
C VAL A 83 1.36 0.51 -11.34
N LYS A 84 1.14 -0.35 -10.34
CA LYS A 84 2.20 -1.22 -9.83
C LYS A 84 2.47 -2.25 -10.94
N PRO A 85 3.73 -2.51 -11.31
CA PRO A 85 4.05 -3.48 -12.36
C PRO A 85 3.48 -4.86 -12.00
N ALA A 86 2.95 -5.54 -13.01
CA ALA A 86 2.38 -6.86 -12.91
C ALA A 86 3.46 -7.88 -12.55
N ASN A 87 3.53 -8.28 -11.27
CA ASN A 87 4.26 -9.47 -10.84
C ASN A 87 3.36 -10.25 -9.87
N ASN A 88 2.59 -11.18 -10.44
CA ASN A 88 1.74 -12.20 -9.80
C ASN A 88 1.23 -11.90 -8.39
N GLY A 89 0.35 -10.90 -8.25
CA GLY A 89 -0.87 -10.87 -7.39
C GLY A 89 -0.88 -11.38 -5.94
N LYS A 90 0.21 -11.91 -5.38
CA LYS A 90 0.23 -12.54 -4.06
C LYS A 90 0.70 -11.51 -3.05
N ILE A 91 -0.29 -10.94 -2.37
CA ILE A 91 -0.05 -10.09 -1.21
C ILE A 91 0.84 -10.86 -0.22
N ILE A 92 1.94 -10.25 0.21
CA ILE A 92 2.82 -10.83 1.21
C ILE A 92 2.02 -11.00 2.51
N SER A 93 1.78 -12.24 2.95
CA SER A 93 1.07 -12.51 4.19
C SER A 93 1.95 -12.22 5.41
N GLU A 94 1.33 -12.01 6.57
CA GLU A 94 2.05 -11.85 7.84
C GLU A 94 2.88 -13.10 8.16
N ASP A 95 2.34 -14.30 7.92
CA ASP A 95 3.06 -15.57 8.08
C ASP A 95 4.29 -15.68 7.17
N PHE A 96 4.21 -15.17 5.94
CA PHE A 96 5.35 -15.13 5.03
C PHE A 96 6.44 -14.18 5.56
N VAL A 97 6.05 -13.00 6.05
CA VAL A 97 6.98 -12.06 6.69
C VAL A 97 7.63 -12.71 7.91
N LYS A 98 6.83 -13.35 8.77
CA LYS A 98 7.28 -14.03 9.98
C LYS A 98 8.28 -15.14 9.67
N SER A 99 7.93 -16.07 8.78
CA SER A 99 8.80 -17.18 8.38
C SER A 99 10.10 -16.71 7.70
N SER A 100 10.02 -15.69 6.85
CA SER A 100 11.21 -15.09 6.22
C SER A 100 12.16 -14.49 7.25
N ILE A 101 11.63 -13.75 8.23
CA ILE A 101 12.43 -13.16 9.31
C ILE A 101 13.01 -14.23 10.24
N ILE A 102 12.25 -15.29 10.57
CA ILE A 102 12.77 -16.42 11.35
C ILE A 102 13.96 -17.06 10.61
N LYS A 103 13.83 -17.33 9.30
CA LYS A 103 14.93 -17.87 8.49
C LYS A 103 16.15 -16.95 8.52
N TRP A 104 15.95 -15.64 8.39
CA TRP A 104 17.03 -14.66 8.47
C TRP A 104 17.69 -14.64 9.86
N LEU A 105 16.90 -14.65 10.94
CA LEU A 105 17.38 -14.66 12.32
C LEU A 105 18.24 -15.89 12.61
N SER A 106 17.76 -17.08 12.22
CA SER A 106 18.52 -18.34 12.33
C SER A 106 19.88 -18.25 11.66
N ALA A 107 19.93 -17.67 10.45
CA ALA A 107 21.17 -17.46 9.71
C ALA A 107 22.10 -16.38 10.31
N ASN A 108 21.61 -15.56 11.24
CA ASN A 108 22.32 -14.42 11.82
C ASN A 108 22.57 -14.58 13.34
N GLY A 109 22.63 -15.83 13.85
CA GLY A 109 23.00 -16.11 15.24
C GLY A 109 21.88 -15.91 16.27
N TRP A 110 20.62 -15.85 15.81
CA TRP A 110 19.44 -15.75 16.66
C TRP A 110 18.61 -17.03 16.57
N GLY A 111 18.13 -17.51 17.72
CA GLY A 111 17.37 -18.75 17.80
C GLY A 111 16.52 -18.80 19.06
N HIS A 112 16.27 -20.02 19.57
CA HIS A 112 15.38 -20.28 20.72
C HIS A 112 14.05 -19.51 20.59
N PHE A 113 13.41 -19.67 19.44
CA PHE A 113 12.22 -18.89 19.11
C PHE A 113 11.07 -19.20 20.05
N GLN A 114 10.44 -18.15 20.55
CA GLN A 114 9.18 -18.22 21.27
C GLN A 114 8.14 -17.45 20.44
N PHE A 115 7.06 -18.13 20.09
CA PHE A 115 5.93 -17.56 19.36
C PHE A 115 4.79 -17.35 20.37
N GLY A 116 4.18 -16.16 20.39
CA GLY A 116 3.17 -15.82 21.40
C GLY A 116 1.82 -16.47 21.13
N ASP A 117 1.22 -17.07 22.16
CA ASP A 117 -0.20 -17.43 22.20
C ASP A 117 -1.07 -16.19 22.46
N PHE A 118 -2.27 -16.16 21.86
CA PHE A 118 -3.23 -15.04 21.86
C PHE A 118 -3.67 -14.49 23.25
N ARG A 119 -3.22 -15.08 24.36
CA ARG A 119 -3.48 -14.57 25.73
C ARG A 119 -2.23 -14.43 26.60
N ALA A 120 -1.04 -14.79 26.10
CA ALA A 120 0.21 -14.72 26.86
C ALA A 120 1.26 -13.85 26.12
N ARG A 121 1.35 -12.58 26.52
CA ARG A 121 2.43 -11.60 26.26
C ARG A 121 3.64 -12.13 25.46
N GLY A 122 3.57 -12.07 24.13
CA GLY A 122 4.73 -12.17 23.26
C GLY A 122 4.43 -11.46 21.96
N VAL A 123 5.37 -10.67 21.45
CA VAL A 123 5.35 -10.20 20.06
C VAL A 123 5.35 -11.40 19.09
N ASP A 124 5.14 -11.19 17.80
CA ASP A 124 5.07 -12.29 16.82
C ASP A 124 6.32 -13.18 16.79
N ILE A 125 7.50 -12.59 17.00
CA ILE A 125 8.77 -13.32 17.10
C ILE A 125 9.57 -12.81 18.30
N LYS A 126 9.82 -13.70 19.26
CA LYS A 126 10.86 -13.50 20.27
C LYS A 126 12.02 -14.45 19.99
N ALA A 127 13.21 -13.90 19.81
CA ALA A 127 14.43 -14.66 19.56
C ALA A 127 15.51 -14.34 20.61
N LYS A 128 16.33 -15.34 20.97
CA LYS A 128 17.50 -15.19 21.85
C LYS A 128 18.77 -15.30 21.01
N HIS A 129 19.75 -14.45 21.26
CA HIS A 129 21.06 -14.61 20.63
C HIS A 129 21.80 -15.85 21.16
N HIS A 130 22.55 -16.55 20.31
CA HIS A 130 23.23 -17.78 20.69
C HIS A 130 24.37 -17.54 21.69
N GLN A 131 25.13 -16.46 21.52
CA GLN A 131 26.35 -16.21 22.30
C GLN A 131 26.13 -15.36 23.56
N TYR A 132 25.00 -14.66 23.68
CA TYR A 132 24.80 -13.72 24.80
C TYR A 132 23.32 -13.63 25.20
N PRO A 133 23.00 -13.29 26.47
CA PRO A 133 21.63 -13.30 26.98
C PRO A 133 20.84 -12.04 26.56
N ARG A 134 20.76 -11.78 25.26
CA ARG A 134 19.94 -10.71 24.66
C ARG A 134 18.80 -11.30 23.87
N TYR A 135 17.70 -10.57 23.87
CA TYR A 135 16.47 -10.94 23.19
C TYR A 135 16.13 -9.91 22.12
N PHE A 136 15.60 -10.41 21.01
CA PHE A 136 14.96 -9.64 19.97
C PHE A 136 13.46 -9.84 20.07
N PHE A 137 12.70 -8.75 20.12
CA PHE A 137 11.25 -8.75 20.07
C PHE A 137 10.79 -8.10 18.77
N ILE A 138 10.11 -8.84 17.90
CA ILE A 138 9.71 -8.36 16.57
C ILE A 138 8.21 -8.54 16.39
N GLU A 139 7.56 -7.46 15.96
CA GLU A 139 6.17 -7.46 15.51
C GLU A 139 6.16 -7.49 13.98
N THR A 140 5.40 -8.42 13.41
CA THR A 140 5.27 -8.64 11.98
C THR A 140 3.92 -8.15 11.48
N LYS A 141 3.86 -7.64 10.25
CA LYS A 141 2.59 -7.33 9.57
C LYS A 141 2.65 -7.78 8.13
N GLY A 142 1.52 -8.22 7.58
CA GLY A 142 1.38 -8.49 6.15
C GLY A 142 1.27 -7.21 5.30
N GLN A 143 1.32 -7.39 3.99
CA GLN A 143 1.10 -6.30 3.03
C GLN A 143 -0.39 -5.95 2.96
N GLY A 144 -0.68 -4.65 2.91
CA GLY A 144 -2.03 -4.15 2.76
C GLY A 144 -2.59 -4.41 1.37
N LYS A 145 -3.90 -4.65 1.28
CA LYS A 145 -4.63 -4.67 -0.01
C LYS A 145 -4.59 -3.31 -0.72
N ILE A 146 -4.46 -2.23 0.06
CA ILE A 146 -4.36 -0.84 -0.41
C ILE A 146 -3.18 -0.14 0.25
N ARG A 147 -2.65 0.92 -0.39
CA ARG A 147 -1.46 1.64 0.08
C ARG A 147 -1.61 2.23 1.49
N GLN A 148 -2.81 2.68 1.85
CA GLN A 148 -3.10 3.22 3.17
C GLN A 148 -2.96 2.14 4.25
N ALA A 149 -3.28 0.88 3.93
CA ALA A 149 -3.15 -0.22 4.86
C ALA A 149 -1.67 -0.55 5.17
N ASP A 150 -0.73 -0.28 4.24
CA ASP A 150 0.72 -0.42 4.49
C ASP A 150 1.23 0.58 5.53
N GLU A 151 0.70 1.81 5.50
CA GLU A 151 1.02 2.84 6.50
C GLU A 151 0.44 2.50 7.87
N VAL A 152 -0.82 2.04 7.88
CA VAL A 152 -1.50 1.54 9.07
C VAL A 152 -0.70 0.39 9.69
N ALA A 153 -0.29 -0.61 8.90
CA ALA A 153 0.53 -1.73 9.38
C ALA A 153 1.83 -1.26 10.07
N PHE A 154 2.53 -0.27 9.49
CA PHE A 154 3.71 0.33 10.13
C PHE A 154 3.36 0.99 11.48
N VAL A 155 2.31 1.82 11.54
CA VAL A 155 1.94 2.54 12.76
C VAL A 155 1.50 1.58 13.87
N TYR A 156 0.67 0.59 13.52
CA TYR A 156 0.19 -0.41 14.48
C TYR A 156 1.33 -1.26 15.02
N SER A 157 2.23 -1.77 14.16
CA SER A 157 3.37 -2.57 14.61
C SER A 157 4.32 -1.77 15.52
N LEU A 158 4.55 -0.49 15.22
CA LEU A 158 5.32 0.39 16.10
C LEU A 158 4.64 0.58 17.46
N GLY A 159 3.32 0.85 17.47
CA GLY A 159 2.54 0.98 18.69
C GLY A 159 2.62 -0.28 19.56
N GLN A 160 2.39 -1.46 18.95
CA GLN A 160 2.48 -2.75 19.64
C GLN A 160 3.87 -2.95 20.26
N ILE A 161 4.95 -2.70 19.52
CA ILE A 161 6.32 -2.81 20.06
C ILE A 161 6.56 -1.85 21.22
N ILE A 162 6.11 -0.60 21.12
CA ILE A 162 6.26 0.40 22.19
C ILE A 162 5.57 -0.09 23.47
N THR A 163 4.37 -0.66 23.39
CA THR A 163 3.67 -1.21 24.57
C THR A 163 4.40 -2.37 25.25
N ARG A 164 5.39 -2.99 24.59
CA ARG A 164 6.21 -4.07 25.14
C ARG A 164 7.52 -3.59 25.75
N MET A 165 7.88 -2.32 25.58
CA MET A 165 9.09 -1.76 26.16
C MET A 165 8.89 -1.55 27.66
N LYS A 166 9.69 -2.25 28.48
CA LYS A 166 9.67 -2.11 29.94
C LYS A 166 10.84 -1.25 30.39
N THR A 167 10.58 -0.24 31.20
CA THR A 167 11.57 0.71 31.73
C THR A 167 12.26 0.24 33.01
N ASN A 168 11.66 -0.72 33.72
CA ASN A 168 12.11 -1.22 35.01
C ASN A 168 13.01 -2.46 34.94
N LYS A 169 13.47 -2.84 33.74
CA LYS A 169 14.37 -3.99 33.54
C LYS A 169 15.76 -3.53 33.15
N THR A 170 16.77 -4.09 33.81
CA THR A 170 18.19 -3.85 33.51
C THR A 170 18.63 -4.52 32.19
N THR A 171 17.93 -5.58 31.76
CA THR A 171 18.20 -6.28 30.51
C THR A 171 17.76 -5.46 29.30
N ARG A 172 18.72 -4.90 28.56
CA ARG A 172 18.49 -4.32 27.23
C ARG A 172 17.99 -5.39 26.25
N TYR A 173 16.95 -5.02 25.51
CA TYR A 173 16.37 -5.82 24.44
C TYR A 173 16.49 -5.07 23.10
N TYR A 174 16.53 -5.83 22.02
CA TYR A 174 16.39 -5.30 20.68
C TYR A 174 14.93 -5.41 20.25
N PHE A 175 14.46 -4.41 19.50
CA PHE A 175 13.07 -4.37 19.02
C PHE A 175 13.05 -4.27 17.51
N GLY A 176 12.08 -4.90 16.85
CA GLY A 176 12.00 -4.94 15.40
C GLY A 176 10.60 -4.77 14.86
N LEU A 177 10.50 -4.11 13.70
CA LEU A 177 9.31 -4.10 12.86
C LEU A 177 9.57 -5.01 11.65
N GLY A 178 8.86 -6.13 11.57
CA GLY A 178 8.88 -7.04 10.43
C GLY A 178 7.83 -6.62 9.41
N LEU A 179 8.27 -6.05 8.29
CA LEU A 179 7.38 -5.41 7.34
C LEU A 179 7.70 -5.84 5.89
N PRO A 180 6.69 -5.94 5.02
CA PRO A 180 6.89 -6.00 3.58
C PRO A 180 7.65 -4.77 3.12
N ASP A 181 8.44 -4.89 2.06
CA ASP A 181 9.26 -3.79 1.53
C ASP A 181 8.48 -2.48 1.33
N VAL A 182 7.23 -2.56 0.86
CA VAL A 182 6.36 -1.40 0.68
C VAL A 182 6.07 -0.66 1.99
N SER A 183 5.81 -1.38 3.09
CA SER A 183 5.55 -0.82 4.42
C SER A 183 6.85 -0.41 5.12
N ALA A 184 7.92 -1.19 4.93
CA ALA A 184 9.25 -0.89 5.45
C ALA A 184 9.79 0.44 4.88
N LYS A 185 9.58 0.70 3.59
CA LYS A 185 9.90 2.01 2.95
C LYS A 185 9.16 3.17 3.62
N ILE A 186 7.93 2.96 4.10
CA ILE A 186 7.19 3.98 4.87
C ILE A 186 7.80 4.14 6.27
N ALA A 187 8.23 3.06 6.92
CA ALA A 187 8.92 3.12 8.21
C ALA A 187 10.25 3.90 8.11
N LEU A 188 11.13 3.55 7.16
CA LEU A 188 12.37 4.29 6.84
C LEU A 188 12.09 5.74 6.42
N ARG A 189 10.89 5.95 5.86
CA ARG A 189 10.16 7.20 5.69
C ARG A 189 10.22 8.15 6.89
N ARG A 190 9.65 7.65 7.97
CA ARG A 190 9.00 8.43 9.02
C ARG A 190 9.61 8.20 10.39
N LEU A 191 10.26 7.07 10.61
CA LEU A 191 10.89 6.75 11.88
C LEU A 191 12.19 7.57 12.03
N PRO A 192 12.31 8.45 13.04
CA PRO A 192 13.54 9.21 13.24
C PRO A 192 14.67 8.27 13.68
N TRP A 193 15.83 8.38 13.04
CA TRP A 193 16.95 7.49 13.33
C TRP A 193 17.47 7.64 14.77
N GLN A 194 17.37 8.84 15.36
CA GLN A 194 17.75 9.09 16.75
C GLN A 194 16.87 8.30 17.72
N VAL A 195 15.56 8.25 17.45
CA VAL A 195 14.59 7.48 18.23
C VAL A 195 14.90 5.99 18.07
N ALA A 196 15.11 5.52 16.84
CA ALA A 196 15.48 4.13 16.59
C ALA A 196 16.77 3.72 17.33
N LYS A 197 17.77 4.62 17.39
CA LYS A 197 19.02 4.40 18.15
C LYS A 197 18.74 4.26 19.65
N LYS A 198 17.98 5.19 20.24
CA LYS A 198 17.65 5.17 21.68
C LYS A 198 16.85 3.93 22.08
N LEU A 199 15.92 3.51 21.21
CA LEU A 199 15.03 2.39 21.48
C LEU A 199 15.61 1.03 21.07
N LEU A 200 16.83 0.97 20.50
CA LEU A 200 17.39 -0.25 19.90
C LEU A 200 16.41 -0.91 18.91
N LEU A 201 15.73 -0.07 18.12
CA LEU A 201 14.68 -0.45 17.19
C LEU A 201 15.24 -0.63 15.77
N TYR A 202 14.87 -1.72 15.11
CA TYR A 202 15.27 -2.11 13.78
C TYR A 202 14.06 -2.28 12.87
N VAL A 203 14.25 -2.15 11.55
CA VAL A 203 13.23 -2.48 10.55
C VAL A 203 13.73 -3.64 9.71
N PHE A 204 12.98 -4.73 9.67
CA PHE A 204 13.20 -5.87 8.78
C PHE A 204 12.28 -5.70 7.57
N SER A 205 12.89 -5.46 6.41
CA SER A 205 12.19 -5.33 5.14
C SER A 205 12.20 -6.67 4.42
N VAL A 206 11.02 -7.22 4.16
CA VAL A 206 10.85 -8.51 3.47
C VAL A 206 10.40 -8.27 2.03
N GLU A 207 11.17 -8.81 1.09
CA GLU A 207 10.87 -8.81 -0.34
C GLU A 207 10.00 -10.01 -0.72
N GLN A 208 9.39 -9.96 -1.91
CA GLN A 208 8.50 -11.01 -2.41
C GLN A 208 9.18 -12.38 -2.51
N ASN A 209 10.49 -12.41 -2.79
CA ASN A 209 11.30 -13.63 -2.88
C ASN A 209 11.73 -14.19 -1.51
N GLY A 210 11.31 -13.56 -0.40
CA GLY A 210 11.70 -13.92 0.96
C GLY A 210 13.05 -13.34 1.41
N GLY A 211 13.69 -12.51 0.58
CA GLY A 211 14.87 -11.76 0.95
C GLY A 211 14.56 -10.79 2.10
N VAL A 212 15.43 -10.75 3.10
CA VAL A 212 15.24 -9.91 4.29
C VAL A 212 16.42 -8.95 4.44
N THR A 213 16.10 -7.65 4.44
CA THR A 213 17.08 -6.60 4.74
C THR A 213 16.80 -6.01 6.12
N ARG A 214 17.79 -6.07 7.01
CA ARG A 214 17.71 -5.42 8.34
C ARG A 214 18.30 -4.01 8.31
N TYR A 215 17.48 -3.02 8.64
CA TYR A 215 17.90 -1.64 8.79
C TYR A 215 18.10 -1.28 10.26
N SER A 216 19.33 -0.90 10.61
CA SER A 216 19.66 -0.24 11.89
C SER A 216 19.42 1.27 11.80
N TRP A 217 19.60 2.00 12.90
CA TRP A 217 19.55 3.47 12.92
C TRP A 217 20.49 4.12 11.88
N GLN A 218 21.62 3.48 11.52
CA GLN A 218 22.51 3.97 10.47
C GLN A 218 21.84 3.90 9.08
N GLY A 219 21.13 2.81 8.81
CA GLY A 219 20.32 2.65 7.60
C GLY A 219 19.23 3.71 7.51
N LEU A 220 18.54 3.99 8.62
CA LEU A 220 17.55 5.07 8.69
C LEU A 220 18.20 6.46 8.46
N LYS A 221 19.38 6.70 9.03
CA LYS A 221 20.13 7.96 8.85
C LYS A 221 20.54 8.17 7.39
N LYS A 222 20.98 7.11 6.69
CA LYS A 222 21.30 7.17 5.25
C LYS A 222 20.06 7.50 4.42
N SER A 223 18.94 6.84 4.69
CA SER A 223 17.65 7.12 4.04
C SER A 223 17.14 8.54 4.28
N ALA A 224 17.40 9.12 5.46
CA ALA A 224 17.08 10.51 5.75
C ALA A 224 17.97 11.51 4.99
N ARG A 225 19.27 11.21 4.83
CA ARG A 225 20.21 12.04 4.05
C ARG A 225 19.84 12.10 2.56
N ILE A 226 19.53 10.95 1.95
CA ILE A 226 19.12 10.88 0.53
C ILE A 226 17.89 11.76 0.25
N LYS A 227 16.96 11.89 1.21
CA LYS A 227 15.80 12.78 1.06
C LYS A 227 16.14 14.26 1.09
N LYS A 228 17.13 14.66 1.91
CA LYS A 228 17.56 16.07 1.96
C LYS A 228 18.12 16.49 0.60
N VAL A 229 19.03 15.68 0.06
CA VAL A 229 19.64 15.91 -1.27
C VAL A 229 18.56 16.03 -2.36
N LYS A 230 17.64 15.05 -2.48
CA LYS A 230 16.55 15.12 -3.47
C LYS A 230 15.60 16.30 -3.31
N LYS A 231 15.43 16.82 -2.08
CA LYS A 231 14.57 17.97 -1.82
C LYS A 231 15.28 19.28 -2.19
N GLU A 232 16.59 19.33 -2.01
CA GLU A 232 17.45 20.44 -2.41
C GLU A 232 17.55 20.51 -3.95
N ASP A 233 17.78 19.38 -4.63
CA ASP A 233 17.82 19.29 -6.11
C ASP A 233 16.50 19.75 -6.77
N CYS A 234 15.37 19.41 -6.15
CA CYS A 234 14.04 19.76 -6.67
C CYS A 234 13.62 21.20 -6.31
N ALA A 235 14.32 21.85 -5.38
CA ALA A 235 14.12 23.26 -5.04
C ALA A 235 14.91 24.21 -5.94
N THR A 236 15.98 23.72 -6.59
CA THR A 236 16.81 24.47 -7.55
C THR A 236 16.27 24.45 -8.99
N GLU A 237 15.22 23.66 -9.28
CA GLU A 237 14.58 23.56 -10.60
C GLU A 237 13.25 24.34 -10.73
N LYS A 238 12.98 25.30 -9.84
CA LYS A 238 11.87 26.24 -10.03
C LYS A 238 12.37 27.53 -10.69
N PRO A 239 11.87 27.89 -11.90
CA PRO A 239 12.13 29.20 -12.48
C PRO A 239 11.48 30.32 -11.66
#